data_AF-A0A151C4Q5-F1
#
_entry.id   AF-A0A151C4Q5-F1
#
_cell.length_a   1.000
_cell.length_b   1.000
_cell.length_c   1.000
_cell.angle_alpha   90.00
_cell.angle_beta   90.00
_cell.angle_gamma   90.00
#
_symmetry.space_group_name_H-M   'P 1'
#
loop_
_entity.id
_entity.type
_entity.pdbx_description
1 polymer ?
#
loop_
_entity_poly.entity_id
_entity_poly.type
_entity_poly.pdbx_seq_one_letter_code
_entity_poly.pdbx_strand_id
1 'polypeptide(L)'
;MAAMVPDAMSGVQAARDANLIRAEALVAVRAKAERGDFTHALSDLLRDALGSRPLLRLHIWRVEQAAFDNRTATCKRHARIAAGWCGVDGARAGSLTLAWLLDERTGGARLAAWLLAISLDMRDAHGGHAFRLSGPDPFAHVRS
;
A
#
# COMPACT_ATOMS: atom_id res chain seq x y z
N MET A 1 32.92 -16.78 -22.66
CA MET A 1 31.96 -15.69 -22.39
C MET A 1 32.30 -15.10 -21.03
N ALA A 2 32.90 -13.91 -20.99
CA ALA A 2 33.23 -13.26 -19.73
C ALA A 2 31.93 -12.78 -19.05
N ALA A 3 31.69 -13.23 -17.82
CA ALA A 3 30.59 -12.76 -17.01
C ALA A 3 30.80 -11.26 -16.72
N MET A 4 29.90 -10.42 -17.21
CA MET A 4 29.88 -8.99 -16.93
C MET A 4 29.55 -8.81 -15.45
N VAL A 5 30.57 -8.58 -14.63
CA VAL A 5 30.39 -8.28 -13.21
C VAL A 5 29.62 -6.96 -13.11
N PRO A 6 28.46 -6.92 -12.42
CA PRO A 6 27.73 -5.67 -12.23
C PRO A 6 28.62 -4.65 -11.53
N ASP A 7 28.82 -3.49 -12.15
CA ASP A 7 29.55 -2.39 -11.55
C ASP A 7 28.79 -1.90 -10.31
N ALA A 8 29.45 -1.89 -9.15
CA ALA A 8 28.85 -1.45 -7.89
C ALA A 8 28.31 -0.02 -7.98
N MET A 9 28.96 0.85 -8.76
CA MET A 9 28.49 2.23 -8.96
C MET A 9 27.18 2.29 -9.75
N SER A 10 27.02 1.41 -10.75
CA SER A 10 25.75 1.27 -11.49
C SER A 10 24.59 0.85 -10.58
N GLY A 11 24.85 -0.03 -9.61
CA GLY A 11 23.83 -0.48 -8.64
C GLY A 11 23.40 0.62 -7.67
N VAL A 12 24.35 1.45 -7.20
CA VAL A 12 24.07 2.60 -6.33
C VAL A 12 23.22 3.63 -7.06
N GLN A 13 23.55 3.94 -8.32
CA GLN A 13 22.79 4.89 -9.12
C GLN A 13 21.36 4.40 -9.36
N ALA A 14 21.18 3.14 -9.77
CA ALA A 14 19.86 2.54 -9.96
C ALA A 14 19.01 2.56 -8.67
N ALA A 15 19.64 2.36 -7.50
CA ALA A 15 18.95 2.45 -6.21
C ALA A 15 18.51 3.88 -5.88
N ARG A 16 19.34 4.89 -6.19
CA ARG A 16 19.01 6.30 -6.05
C ARG A 16 17.84 6.69 -6.93
N ASP A 17 17.88 6.33 -8.21
CA ASP A 17 16.81 6.65 -9.17
C ASP A 17 15.49 5.99 -8.75
N ALA A 18 15.55 4.72 -8.33
CA ALA A 18 14.36 4.02 -7.83
C ALA A 18 13.80 4.65 -6.55
N ASN A 19 14.65 5.22 -5.68
CA ASN A 19 14.21 5.95 -4.49
C ASN A 19 13.56 7.29 -4.84
N LEU A 20 14.11 8.02 -5.82
CA LEU A 20 13.53 9.27 -6.30
C LEU A 20 12.13 9.05 -6.88
N ILE A 21 11.97 8.07 -7.78
CA ILE A 21 10.67 7.70 -8.36
C ILE A 21 9.63 7.42 -7.27
N ARG A 22 10.02 6.64 -6.25
CA ARG A 22 9.13 6.33 -5.12
C ARG A 22 8.77 7.56 -4.29
N ALA A 23 9.73 8.45 -4.05
CA ALA A 23 9.51 9.66 -3.27
C ALA A 23 8.58 10.63 -4.00
N GLU A 24 8.81 10.87 -5.29
CA GLU A 24 7.99 11.71 -6.16
C GLU A 24 6.54 11.21 -6.21
N ALA A 25 6.35 9.90 -6.35
CA ALA A 25 5.02 9.30 -6.36
C ALA A 25 4.28 9.53 -5.03
N LEU A 26 4.96 9.40 -3.87
CA LEU A 26 4.34 9.69 -2.58
C LEU A 26 4.00 11.18 -2.40
N VAL A 27 4.85 12.08 -2.90
CA VAL A 27 4.56 13.52 -2.90
C VAL A 27 3.34 13.83 -3.77
N ALA A 28 3.23 13.23 -4.96
CA ALA A 28 2.09 13.41 -5.84
C ALA A 28 0.77 12.92 -5.20
N VAL A 29 0.81 11.77 -4.51
CA VAL A 29 -0.33 11.23 -3.74
C VAL A 29 -0.73 12.23 -2.66
N ARG A 30 0.23 12.71 -1.85
CA ARG A 30 -0.05 13.67 -0.77
C ARG A 30 -0.64 14.96 -1.32
N ALA A 31 -0.09 15.50 -2.41
CA ALA A 31 -0.58 16.73 -3.02
C ALA A 31 -2.01 16.58 -3.53
N LYS A 32 -2.40 15.43 -4.09
CA LYS A 32 -3.79 15.15 -4.49
C LYS A 32 -4.72 15.04 -3.28
N ALA A 33 -4.27 14.32 -2.24
CA ALA A 33 -5.03 14.16 -1.00
C ALA A 33 -5.29 15.51 -0.31
N GLU A 34 -4.30 16.41 -0.24
CA GLU A 34 -4.45 17.75 0.34
C GLU A 34 -5.44 18.63 -0.44
N ARG A 35 -5.64 18.37 -1.73
CA ARG A 35 -6.66 19.04 -2.56
C ARG A 35 -8.05 18.40 -2.45
N GLY A 36 -8.22 17.37 -1.63
CA GLY A 36 -9.46 16.61 -1.50
C GLY A 36 -9.72 15.59 -2.61
N ASP A 37 -8.74 15.37 -3.50
CA ASP A 37 -8.87 14.44 -4.64
C ASP A 37 -8.42 13.02 -4.26
N PHE A 38 -9.05 12.47 -3.22
CA PHE A 38 -8.66 11.18 -2.64
C PHE A 38 -8.85 10.01 -3.60
N THR A 39 -9.88 10.06 -4.46
CA THR A 39 -10.15 9.03 -5.46
C THR A 39 -9.00 8.88 -6.45
N HIS A 40 -8.50 10.00 -6.99
CA HIS A 40 -7.38 9.97 -7.94
C HIS A 40 -6.02 9.83 -7.23
N ALA A 41 -5.90 10.26 -5.97
CA ALA A 41 -4.67 10.12 -5.19
C ALA A 41 -4.18 8.66 -5.16
N LEU A 42 -5.07 7.71 -4.87
CA LEU A 42 -4.72 6.29 -4.84
C LEU A 42 -4.82 5.63 -6.22
N SER A 43 -5.89 5.85 -6.97
CA SER A 43 -6.13 5.12 -8.22
C SER A 43 -5.07 5.37 -9.28
N ASP A 44 -4.55 6.60 -9.40
CA ASP A 44 -3.47 6.91 -10.35
C ASP A 44 -2.16 6.23 -9.93
N LEU A 45 -1.78 6.28 -8.66
CA LEU A 45 -0.58 5.59 -8.17
C LEU A 45 -0.64 4.09 -8.46
N LEU A 46 -1.77 3.45 -8.17
CA LEU A 46 -1.94 2.02 -8.37
C LEU A 46 -1.86 1.66 -9.87
N ARG A 47 -2.40 2.51 -10.74
CA ARG A 47 -2.28 2.36 -12.20
C ARG A 47 -0.81 2.49 -12.65
N ASP A 48 -0.11 3.53 -12.22
CA ASP A 48 1.29 3.77 -12.57
C ASP A 48 2.20 2.64 -12.06
N ALA A 49 1.89 2.07 -10.91
CA ALA A 49 2.64 0.96 -10.34
C ALA A 49 2.64 -0.29 -11.24
N LEU A 50 1.59 -0.55 -12.01
CA LEU A 50 1.52 -1.70 -12.92
C LEU A 50 2.61 -1.65 -14.00
N GLY A 51 3.05 -0.45 -14.39
CA GLY A 51 4.12 -0.24 -15.38
C GLY A 51 5.52 0.01 -14.78
N SER A 52 5.65 0.11 -13.45
CA SER A 52 6.86 0.63 -12.81
C SER A 52 7.41 -0.27 -11.71
N ARG A 53 8.52 -0.97 -12.01
CA ARG A 53 9.22 -1.82 -11.04
C ARG A 53 9.61 -1.09 -9.75
N PRO A 54 10.12 0.16 -9.78
CA PRO A 54 10.40 0.91 -8.56
C PRO A 54 9.17 1.12 -7.67
N LEU A 55 8.01 1.39 -8.27
CA LEU A 55 6.76 1.61 -7.55
C LEU A 55 6.18 0.32 -6.98
N LEU A 56 6.29 -0.81 -7.67
CA LEU A 56 5.90 -2.13 -7.13
C LEU A 56 6.64 -2.48 -5.82
N ARG A 57 7.82 -1.91 -5.59
CA ARG A 57 8.60 -2.08 -4.35
C ARG A 57 8.26 -1.06 -3.26
N LEU A 58 7.34 -0.13 -3.51
CA LEU A 58 6.88 0.83 -2.53
C LEU A 58 6.06 0.12 -1.44
N HIS A 59 6.36 0.41 -0.18
CA HIS A 59 5.61 -0.19 0.93
C HIS A 59 4.19 0.38 1.04
N ILE A 60 3.21 -0.50 1.22
CA ILE A 60 1.79 -0.11 1.27
C ILE A 60 1.49 0.86 2.42
N TRP A 61 2.21 0.72 3.55
CA TRP A 61 2.03 1.62 4.69
C TRP A 61 2.48 3.06 4.40
N ARG A 62 3.44 3.26 3.49
CA ARG A 62 3.87 4.61 3.07
C ARG A 62 2.85 5.27 2.17
N VAL A 63 2.22 4.48 1.29
CA VAL A 63 1.13 4.94 0.43
C VAL A 63 -0.04 5.42 1.29
N GLU A 64 -0.42 4.61 2.28
CA GLU A 64 -1.48 5.00 3.22
C GLU A 64 -1.14 6.30 3.96
N GLN A 65 0.08 6.40 4.48
CA GLN A 65 0.52 7.59 5.20
C GLN A 65 0.47 8.83 4.30
N ALA A 66 0.92 8.73 3.05
CA ALA A 66 0.84 9.85 2.11
C ALA A 66 -0.61 10.23 1.78
N ALA A 67 -1.50 9.26 1.62
CA ALA A 67 -2.90 9.49 1.24
C ALA A 67 -3.77 10.02 2.39
N PHE A 68 -3.53 9.60 3.63
CA PHE A 68 -4.45 9.84 4.75
C PHE A 68 -3.83 10.53 5.97
N ASP A 69 -2.54 10.84 5.94
CA ASP A 69 -1.80 11.41 7.09
C ASP A 69 -1.78 10.52 8.35
N ASN A 70 -1.98 9.22 8.18
CA ASN A 70 -2.01 8.29 9.30
C ASN A 70 -0.62 8.11 9.92
N ARG A 71 -0.59 7.89 11.23
CA ARG A 71 0.64 7.50 11.95
C ARG A 71 1.15 6.17 11.42
N THR A 72 2.47 6.03 11.30
CA THR A 72 3.15 4.82 10.80
C THR A 72 2.68 3.53 11.50
N ALA A 73 2.43 3.58 12.80
CA ALA A 73 1.95 2.42 13.57
C ALA A 73 0.55 1.97 13.12
N THR A 74 -0.33 2.93 12.84
CA THR A 74 -1.68 2.69 12.30
C THR A 74 -1.60 2.06 10.91
N CYS A 75 -0.83 2.65 9.99
CA CYS A 75 -0.68 2.09 8.63
C CYS A 75 -0.12 0.67 8.63
N LYS A 76 0.89 0.40 9.49
CA LYS A 76 1.46 -0.95 9.64
C LYS A 76 0.48 -1.92 10.28
N ARG A 77 -0.42 -1.45 11.16
CA ARG A 77 -1.51 -2.26 11.71
C ARG A 77 -2.53 -2.62 10.63
N HIS A 78 -2.94 -1.69 9.77
CA HIS A 78 -3.84 -2.01 8.64
C HIS A 78 -3.21 -3.02 7.68
N ALA A 79 -1.93 -2.84 7.34
CA ALA A 79 -1.17 -3.82 6.57
C ALA A 79 -1.19 -5.22 7.22
N ARG A 80 -1.10 -5.29 8.56
CA ARG A 80 -1.15 -6.56 9.30
C ARG A 80 -2.53 -7.19 9.29
N ILE A 81 -3.58 -6.39 9.49
CA ILE A 81 -4.96 -6.85 9.44
C ILE A 81 -5.26 -7.43 8.04
N ALA A 82 -4.92 -6.68 6.98
CA ALA A 82 -5.09 -7.12 5.61
C ALA A 82 -4.31 -8.41 5.30
N ALA A 83 -3.06 -8.50 5.76
CA ALA A 83 -2.25 -9.71 5.62
C ALA A 83 -2.92 -10.92 6.28
N GLY A 84 -3.40 -10.76 7.52
CA GLY A 84 -4.10 -11.79 8.26
C GLY A 84 -5.36 -12.28 7.54
N TRP A 85 -6.19 -11.37 7.04
CA TRP A 85 -7.37 -11.70 6.24
C TRP A 85 -7.04 -12.44 4.94
N CYS A 86 -5.86 -12.20 4.38
CA CYS A 86 -5.37 -12.91 3.20
C CYS A 86 -4.56 -14.18 3.53
N GLY A 87 -4.57 -14.66 4.79
CA GLY A 87 -3.87 -15.87 5.20
C GLY A 87 -2.35 -15.75 5.22
N VAL A 88 -1.81 -14.54 5.31
CA VAL A 88 -0.37 -14.26 5.36
C VAL A 88 0.04 -13.91 6.79
N ASP A 89 1.12 -14.51 7.29
CA ASP A 89 1.66 -14.17 8.60
C ASP A 89 1.98 -12.66 8.73
N GLY A 90 1.37 -12.05 9.74
CA GLY A 90 1.47 -10.63 10.05
C GLY A 90 2.84 -10.16 10.53
N ALA A 91 3.77 -11.07 10.83
CA ALA A 91 5.14 -10.73 11.25
C ALA A 91 5.86 -9.86 10.21
N ARG A 92 5.57 -10.04 8.91
CA ARG A 92 6.18 -9.29 7.81
C ARG A 92 5.29 -8.18 7.24
N ALA A 93 4.17 -7.86 7.88
CA ALA A 93 3.20 -6.88 7.39
C ALA A 93 3.83 -5.50 7.07
N GLY A 94 4.81 -5.05 7.87
CA GLY A 94 5.51 -3.79 7.65
C GLY A 94 6.39 -3.76 6.39
N SER A 95 6.62 -4.90 5.75
CA SER A 95 7.42 -5.06 4.54
C SER A 95 6.58 -5.24 3.27
N LEU A 96 5.26 -5.38 3.38
CA LEU A 96 4.37 -5.56 2.23
C LEU A 96 4.46 -4.36 1.29
N THR A 97 4.52 -4.66 -0.02
CA THR A 97 4.68 -3.67 -1.08
C THR A 97 3.49 -3.67 -2.03
N LEU A 98 3.46 -2.69 -2.94
CA LEU A 98 2.47 -2.65 -4.02
C LEU A 98 2.49 -3.92 -4.89
N ALA A 99 3.64 -4.58 -5.05
CA ALA A 99 3.71 -5.89 -5.73
C ALA A 99 2.88 -6.97 -5.04
N TRP A 100 2.89 -7.01 -3.71
CA TRP A 100 2.06 -7.95 -2.96
C TRP A 100 0.57 -7.57 -3.08
N LEU A 101 0.27 -6.28 -2.96
CA LEU A 101 -1.07 -5.73 -2.97
C LEU A 101 -1.79 -5.93 -4.31
N LEU A 102 -1.06 -5.75 -5.41
CA LEU A 102 -1.56 -5.78 -6.79
C LEU A 102 -1.29 -7.12 -7.48
N ASP A 103 -1.09 -8.19 -6.71
CA ASP A 103 -0.88 -9.54 -7.24
C ASP A 103 -2.17 -10.05 -7.91
N GLU A 104 -2.15 -10.12 -9.25
CA GLU A 104 -3.28 -10.51 -10.09
C GLU A 104 -3.87 -11.88 -9.72
N ARG A 105 -3.03 -12.80 -9.22
CA ARG A 105 -3.46 -14.15 -8.79
C ARG A 105 -4.50 -14.12 -7.67
N THR A 106 -4.65 -12.98 -6.99
CA THR A 106 -5.64 -12.79 -5.92
C THR A 106 -6.95 -12.19 -6.40
N GLY A 107 -7.09 -11.85 -7.68
CA GLY A 107 -8.29 -11.19 -8.21
C GLY A 107 -8.61 -9.86 -7.51
N GLY A 108 -7.62 -9.18 -6.95
CA GLY A 108 -7.80 -7.95 -6.17
C GLY A 108 -8.15 -8.15 -4.68
N ALA A 109 -8.23 -9.39 -4.18
CA ALA A 109 -8.59 -9.66 -2.79
C ALA A 109 -7.68 -8.96 -1.77
N ARG A 110 -6.37 -8.84 -2.05
CA ARG A 110 -5.42 -8.14 -1.16
C ARG A 110 -5.63 -6.63 -1.13
N LEU A 111 -5.91 -6.04 -2.30
CA LEU A 111 -6.25 -4.62 -2.40
C LEU A 111 -7.54 -4.32 -1.63
N ALA A 112 -8.58 -5.14 -1.83
CA ALA A 112 -9.84 -5.03 -1.11
C ALA A 112 -9.65 -5.20 0.41
N ALA A 113 -8.87 -6.19 0.84
CA ALA A 113 -8.57 -6.41 2.26
C ALA A 113 -7.87 -5.21 2.89
N TRP A 114 -6.89 -4.61 2.21
CA TRP A 114 -6.19 -3.42 2.71
C TRP A 114 -7.10 -2.19 2.80
N LEU A 115 -7.89 -1.91 1.76
CA LEU A 115 -8.85 -0.81 1.79
C LEU A 115 -9.90 -1.00 2.89
N LEU A 116 -10.43 -2.21 3.05
CA LEU A 116 -11.38 -2.53 4.13
C LEU A 116 -10.74 -2.42 5.51
N ALA A 117 -9.47 -2.82 5.67
CA ALA A 117 -8.75 -2.70 6.93
C ALA A 117 -8.61 -1.22 7.35
N ILE A 118 -8.34 -0.33 6.38
CA ILE A 118 -8.32 1.12 6.61
C ILE A 118 -9.72 1.61 6.99
N SER A 119 -10.72 1.35 6.13
CA SER A 119 -12.07 1.90 6.30
C SER A 119 -12.73 1.46 7.61
N LEU A 120 -12.54 0.19 8.02
CA LEU A 120 -13.14 -0.33 9.24
C LEU A 120 -12.43 0.15 10.52
N ASP A 121 -11.17 0.53 10.45
CA ASP A 121 -10.44 1.01 11.62
C ASP A 121 -10.48 2.54 11.78
N MET A 122 -10.74 3.27 10.68
CA MET A 122 -10.90 4.71 10.70
C MET A 122 -12.11 5.14 11.54
N ARG A 123 -11.86 6.12 12.42
CA ARG A 123 -12.89 6.75 13.25
C ARG A 123 -13.24 8.14 12.72
N ASP A 124 -14.51 8.51 12.83
CA ASP A 124 -15.00 9.86 12.59
C ASP A 124 -14.63 10.80 13.76
N ALA A 125 -14.98 12.08 13.62
CA ALA A 125 -14.74 13.12 14.62
C ALA A 125 -15.43 12.87 15.98
N HIS A 126 -16.38 11.93 16.04
CA HIS A 126 -17.13 11.55 17.22
C HIS A 126 -16.67 10.20 17.80
N GLY A 127 -15.59 9.62 17.24
CA GLY A 127 -15.06 8.33 17.66
C GLY A 127 -15.85 7.11 17.16
N GLY A 128 -16.87 7.32 16.32
CA GLY A 128 -17.61 6.27 15.62
C GLY A 128 -16.85 5.75 14.40
N HIS A 129 -17.23 4.58 13.88
CA HIS A 129 -16.66 4.07 12.62
C HIS A 129 -17.35 4.74 11.44
N ALA A 130 -16.58 5.51 10.66
CA ALA A 130 -17.09 6.30 9.53
C ALA A 130 -17.65 5.41 8.41
N PHE A 131 -17.08 4.21 8.25
CA PHE A 131 -17.53 3.23 7.28
C PHE A 131 -18.24 2.07 7.97
N ARG A 132 -19.44 1.75 7.48
CA ARG A 132 -20.18 0.54 7.84
C ARG A 132 -20.41 -0.27 6.58
N LEU A 133 -20.02 -1.54 6.61
CA LEU A 133 -20.29 -2.48 5.53
C LEU A 133 -21.79 -2.65 5.35
N SER A 134 -22.27 -2.50 4.11
CA SER A 134 -23.57 -2.97 3.70
C SER A 134 -23.48 -4.46 3.39
N GLY A 135 -24.03 -5.30 4.28
CA GLY A 135 -23.98 -6.75 4.15
C GLY A 135 -22.84 -7.43 4.92
N PRO A 136 -22.64 -8.75 4.72
CA PRO A 136 -21.68 -9.53 5.49
C PRO A 136 -20.23 -9.14 5.14
N ASP A 137 -19.37 -9.08 6.16
CA ASP A 137 -17.94 -8.88 5.98
C ASP A 137 -17.32 -10.10 5.28
N PRO A 138 -16.72 -9.94 4.08
CA PRO A 138 -16.17 -11.06 3.32
C PRO A 138 -15.02 -11.75 4.04
N PHE A 139 -14.38 -11.09 5.01
CA PHE A 139 -13.29 -11.62 5.81
C PHE A 139 -13.71 -12.04 7.23
N ALA A 140 -15.02 -12.07 7.53
CA ALA A 140 -15.53 -12.41 8.87
C ALA A 140 -15.04 -13.80 9.34
N HIS A 141 -14.99 -14.76 8.42
CA HIS A 141 -14.54 -16.13 8.67
C HIS A 141 -13.06 -16.25 9.10
N VAL A 142 -12.28 -15.18 8.95
CA VAL A 142 -10.85 -15.13 9.32
C VAL A 142 -10.63 -14.41 10.66
N ARG A 143 -11.67 -13.82 11.25
CA ARG A 143 -11.58 -13.04 12.50
C ARG A 143 -11.96 -13.82 13.77
N SER A 144 -12.53 -15.03 13.63
CA SER A 144 -13.02 -15.89 14.73
C SER A 144 -11.92 -16.69 15.40
#